data_AF-A0A1C5DJ12-F1
#
_entry.id   AF-A0A1C5DJ12-F1
#
_cell.length_a   1.000
_cell.length_b   1.000
_cell.length_c   1.000
_cell.angle_alpha   90.00
_cell.angle_beta   90.00
_cell.angle_gamma   90.00
#
_symmetry.space_group_name_H-M   'P 1'
#
loop_
_entity.id
_entity.type
_entity.pdbx_description
1 polymer ?
#
loop_
_entity_poly.entity_id
_entity_poly.type
_entity_poly.pdbx_seq_one_letter_code
_entity_poly.pdbx_strand_id
1 'polypeptide(L)'
;MRRARYATHTSAAARTYRQALDEGEIDYGGAAWEAHERAQASAERARAATQSGDHDAAERAAIDAKNHMNQAAAVVRHHTQGSVARAAEARKTNKQIDKALDAANPHYQQGVHAYSHNCSHVAQAYELRRRGLDVEAGPDSTNGRRVAELGEAWGGSFSFCDSSASDVGRSEVERAFGEPGSRGMVAVAWKNGGGHAFTVENVGGRVRFVDGQPTPPVTDASHYFSLAKVSAFIRLDDKPTPSKKTLEPFIAS
;
A
#
# COMPACT_ATOMS: atom_id res chain seq x y z
N MET A 1 34.49 8.91 32.98
CA MET A 1 33.73 7.63 33.14
C MET A 1 32.19 7.77 33.30
N ARG A 2 31.63 8.48 34.31
CA ARG A 2 30.15 8.54 34.52
C ARG A 2 29.34 9.01 33.30
N ARG A 3 29.84 10.03 32.57
CA ARG A 3 29.19 10.59 31.37
C ARG A 3 29.06 9.58 30.22
N ALA A 4 30.11 8.79 29.93
CA ALA A 4 30.08 7.79 28.87
C ALA A 4 29.13 6.62 29.18
N ARG A 5 29.14 6.12 30.42
CA ARG A 5 28.20 5.06 30.85
C ARG A 5 26.76 5.55 30.83
N TYR A 6 26.50 6.77 31.29
CA TYR A 6 25.18 7.40 31.18
C TYR A 6 24.73 7.45 29.72
N ALA A 7 25.59 7.95 28.83
CA ALA A 7 25.28 8.09 27.42
C ALA A 7 24.79 6.78 26.79
N THR A 8 25.47 5.66 27.00
CA THR A 8 25.15 4.40 26.31
C THR A 8 24.18 3.48 27.04
N HIS A 9 23.87 3.72 28.33
CA HIS A 9 23.05 2.78 29.12
C HIS A 9 21.73 3.37 29.62
N THR A 10 21.75 4.63 30.07
CA THR A 10 20.62 5.23 30.80
C THR A 10 20.14 6.56 30.24
N SER A 11 20.77 7.08 29.18
CA SER A 11 20.29 8.25 28.46
C SER A 11 18.95 7.96 27.77
N ALA A 12 18.20 9.02 27.44
CA ALA A 12 16.99 8.88 26.63
C ALA A 12 17.28 8.21 25.28
N ALA A 13 18.39 8.58 24.63
CA ALA A 13 18.82 7.99 23.38
C ALA A 13 19.09 6.48 23.51
N ALA A 14 19.79 6.07 24.58
CA ALA A 14 20.04 4.66 24.87
C ALA A 14 18.74 3.86 25.09
N ARG A 15 17.76 4.45 25.78
CA ARG A 15 16.44 3.82 25.96
C ARG A 15 15.68 3.68 24.64
N THR A 16 15.65 4.73 23.81
CA THR A 16 15.00 4.69 22.49
C THR A 16 15.59 3.60 21.60
N TYR A 17 16.92 3.50 21.52
CA TYR A 17 17.56 2.44 20.73
C TYR A 17 17.27 1.05 21.30
N ARG A 18 17.36 0.86 22.62
CA ARG A 18 17.13 -0.44 23.26
C ARG A 18 15.69 -0.91 23.06
N GLN A 19 14.72 -0.02 23.23
CA GLN A 19 13.32 -0.34 22.95
C GLN A 19 13.14 -0.84 21.51
N ALA A 20 13.69 -0.11 20.53
CA ALA A 20 13.62 -0.52 19.13
C ALA A 20 14.35 -1.86 18.87
N LEU A 21 15.44 -2.13 19.58
CA LEU A 21 16.15 -3.42 19.51
C LEU A 21 15.29 -4.57 20.07
N ASP A 22 14.68 -4.35 21.24
CA ASP A 22 13.80 -5.31 21.91
C ASP A 22 12.54 -5.60 21.08
N GLU A 23 12.04 -4.60 20.35
CA GLU A 23 10.91 -4.69 19.41
C GLU A 23 11.32 -5.29 18.04
N GLY A 24 12.61 -5.57 17.82
CA GLY A 24 13.12 -6.14 16.57
C GLY A 24 13.16 -5.16 15.39
N GLU A 25 13.09 -3.85 15.64
CA GLU A 25 13.11 -2.79 14.63
C GLU A 25 14.52 -2.42 14.15
N ILE A 26 15.56 -2.99 14.76
CA ILE A 26 16.97 -2.74 14.41
C ILE A 26 17.48 -3.83 13.48
N ASP A 27 17.89 -3.42 12.28
CA ASP A 27 18.65 -4.26 11.37
C ASP A 27 20.11 -4.37 11.82
N TYR A 28 20.61 -5.60 11.97
CA TYR A 28 22.00 -5.86 12.36
C TYR A 28 22.92 -5.46 11.20
N GLY A 29 23.86 -4.55 11.47
CA GLY A 29 24.69 -3.93 10.43
C GLY A 29 24.04 -2.74 9.73
N GLY A 30 22.79 -2.39 10.08
CA GLY A 30 22.15 -1.17 9.61
C GLY A 30 22.68 0.10 10.29
N ALA A 31 22.31 1.27 9.76
CA ALA A 31 22.84 2.56 10.22
C ALA A 31 22.62 2.86 11.71
N ALA A 32 21.49 2.43 12.29
CA ALA A 32 21.22 2.57 13.72
C ALA A 32 22.13 1.67 14.55
N TRP A 33 22.32 0.41 14.11
CA TRP A 33 23.21 -0.56 14.73
C TRP A 33 24.66 -0.07 14.71
N GLU A 34 25.17 0.35 13.56
CA GLU A 34 26.54 0.85 13.44
C GLU A 34 26.79 2.09 14.31
N ALA A 35 25.81 3.01 14.39
CA ALA A 35 25.92 4.17 15.25
C ALA A 35 25.94 3.77 16.74
N HIS A 36 25.18 2.74 17.13
CA HIS A 36 25.25 2.17 18.47
C HIS A 36 26.60 1.52 18.75
N GLU A 37 27.16 0.74 17.82
CA GLU A 37 28.48 0.12 17.96
C GLU A 37 29.57 1.17 18.13
N ARG A 38 29.54 2.25 17.33
CA ARG A 38 30.43 3.41 17.50
C ARG A 38 30.28 4.06 18.88
N ALA A 39 29.05 4.11 19.42
CA ALA A 39 28.80 4.63 20.76
C ALA A 39 29.44 3.75 21.85
N GLN A 40 29.30 2.42 21.75
CA GLN A 40 29.91 1.48 22.71
C GLN A 40 31.44 1.54 22.65
N ALA A 41 32.03 1.49 21.46
CA ALA A 41 33.47 1.61 21.27
C ALA A 41 34.02 2.93 21.85
N SER A 42 33.29 4.04 21.67
CA SER A 42 33.68 5.33 22.24
C SER A 42 33.60 5.33 23.77
N ALA A 43 32.59 4.66 24.35
CA ALA A 43 32.48 4.51 25.79
C ALA A 43 33.60 3.65 26.40
N GLU A 44 34.05 2.62 25.68
CA GLU A 44 35.21 1.80 26.06
C GLU A 44 36.50 2.61 26.03
N ARG A 45 36.74 3.40 24.97
CA ARG A 45 37.88 4.32 24.90
C ARG A 45 37.87 5.31 26.06
N ALA A 46 36.70 5.84 26.44
CA ALA A 46 36.58 6.74 27.58
C ALA A 46 36.92 6.05 28.92
N ARG A 47 36.64 4.75 29.06
CA ARG A 47 37.02 3.95 30.25
C ARG A 47 38.52 3.72 30.28
N ALA A 48 39.11 3.28 29.17
CA ALA A 48 40.55 3.04 29.06
C ALA A 48 41.36 4.31 29.35
N ALA A 49 40.98 5.45 28.76
CA ALA A 49 41.63 6.73 29.02
C ALA A 49 41.51 7.19 30.48
N THR A 50 40.37 6.90 31.13
CA THR A 50 40.24 7.17 32.57
C THR A 50 41.21 6.34 33.39
N GLN A 51 41.41 5.07 33.03
CA GLN A 51 42.33 4.15 33.74
C GLN A 51 43.80 4.54 33.55
N SER A 52 44.15 5.13 32.41
CA SER A 52 45.51 5.62 32.13
C SER A 52 45.78 7.03 32.67
N GLY A 53 44.80 7.69 33.29
CA GLY A 53 44.93 9.06 33.79
C GLY A 53 44.83 10.16 32.71
N ASP A 54 44.48 9.81 31.47
CA ASP A 54 44.30 10.78 30.37
C ASP A 54 42.87 11.33 30.41
N HIS A 55 42.68 12.37 31.22
CA HIS A 55 41.37 12.98 31.45
C HIS A 55 40.79 13.65 30.19
N ASP A 56 41.63 14.25 29.35
CA ASP A 56 41.20 14.93 28.13
C ASP A 56 40.72 13.93 27.07
N ALA A 57 41.46 12.82 26.87
CA ALA A 57 41.01 11.76 25.99
C ALA A 57 39.75 11.08 26.54
N ALA A 58 39.63 10.93 27.86
CA ALA A 58 38.43 10.39 28.48
C ALA A 58 37.20 11.29 28.28
N GLU A 59 37.35 12.61 28.32
CA GLU A 59 36.26 13.55 28.06
C GLU A 59 35.86 13.55 26.58
N ARG A 60 36.82 13.64 25.65
CA ARG A 60 36.55 13.57 24.21
C ARG A 60 35.80 12.29 23.83
N ALA A 61 36.30 11.14 24.27
CA ALA A 61 35.66 9.85 23.99
C ALA A 61 34.26 9.72 24.63
N ALA A 62 34.02 10.36 25.79
CA ALA A 62 32.69 10.39 26.39
C ALA A 62 31.69 11.27 25.60
N ILE A 63 32.17 12.36 24.99
CA ILE A 63 31.37 13.19 24.08
C ILE A 63 31.04 12.41 22.81
N ASP A 64 32.02 11.71 22.22
CA ASP A 64 31.80 10.86 21.05
C ASP A 64 30.75 9.77 21.33
N ALA A 65 30.83 9.11 22.48
CA ALA A 65 29.85 8.10 22.89
C ALA A 65 28.43 8.68 22.95
N LYS A 66 28.27 9.91 23.45
CA LYS A 66 26.98 10.61 23.49
C LYS A 66 26.49 10.95 22.08
N ASN A 67 27.36 11.48 21.22
CA ASN A 67 27.00 11.89 19.87
C ASN A 67 26.57 10.69 19.02
N HIS A 68 27.33 9.60 19.07
CA HIS A 68 26.99 8.36 18.37
C HIS A 68 25.70 7.72 18.90
N MET A 69 25.46 7.73 20.22
CA MET A 69 24.20 7.22 20.77
C MET A 69 23.00 8.09 20.33
N ASN A 70 23.16 9.42 20.30
CA ASN A 70 22.14 10.32 19.78
C ASN A 70 21.87 10.09 18.29
N GLN A 71 22.91 9.81 17.51
CA GLN A 71 22.78 9.46 16.09
C GLN A 71 21.98 8.15 15.93
N ALA A 72 22.31 7.11 16.68
CA ALA A 72 21.56 5.84 16.66
C ALA A 72 20.07 6.06 16.97
N ALA A 73 19.76 6.80 18.04
CA ALA A 73 18.38 7.12 18.40
C ALA A 73 17.67 8.06 17.40
N ALA A 74 18.41 8.90 16.67
CA ALA A 74 17.85 9.74 15.61
C ALA A 74 17.47 8.91 14.38
N VAL A 75 18.31 7.96 13.98
CA VAL A 75 18.02 7.03 12.88
C VAL A 75 16.77 6.22 13.19
N VAL A 76 16.68 5.63 14.39
CA VAL A 76 15.47 4.91 14.84
C VAL A 76 14.23 5.79 14.72
N ARG A 77 14.25 6.99 15.31
CA ARG A 77 13.10 7.91 15.27
C ARG A 77 12.70 8.28 13.85
N HIS A 78 13.66 8.48 12.94
CA HIS A 78 13.36 8.78 11.54
C HIS A 78 12.66 7.61 10.85
N HIS A 79 13.11 6.38 11.07
CA HIS A 79 12.43 5.17 10.56
C HIS A 79 11.00 5.04 11.10
N THR A 80 10.81 5.21 12.42
CA THR A 80 9.48 5.16 13.06
C THR A 80 8.58 6.28 12.55
N GLN A 81 9.08 7.51 12.41
CA GLN A 81 8.30 8.61 11.82
C GLN A 81 7.87 8.29 10.39
N GLY A 82 8.77 7.70 9.59
CA GLY A 82 8.47 7.24 8.24
C GLY A 82 7.44 6.09 8.19
N SER A 83 7.43 5.17 9.16
CA SER A 83 6.42 4.10 9.24
C SER A 83 5.05 4.66 9.65
N VAL A 84 5.02 5.56 10.64
CA VAL A 84 3.79 6.24 11.09
C VAL A 84 3.16 7.06 9.97
N ALA A 85 3.98 7.82 9.22
CA ALA A 85 3.50 8.61 8.08
C ALA A 85 2.90 7.71 6.97
N ARG A 86 3.57 6.61 6.61
CA ARG A 86 3.05 5.63 5.65
C ARG A 86 1.74 5.00 6.13
N ALA A 87 1.64 4.64 7.41
CA ALA A 87 0.42 4.10 7.99
C ALA A 87 -0.73 5.13 8.01
N ALA A 88 -0.43 6.40 8.26
CA ALA A 88 -1.41 7.48 8.19
C ALA A 88 -1.94 7.68 6.77
N GLU A 89 -1.07 7.69 5.75
CA GLU A 89 -1.50 7.80 4.36
C GLU A 89 -2.29 6.56 3.92
N ALA A 90 -1.85 5.35 4.28
CA ALA A 90 -2.60 4.13 4.00
C ALA A 90 -4.02 4.16 4.61
N ARG A 91 -4.17 4.64 5.86
CA ARG A 91 -5.48 4.82 6.49
C ARG A 91 -6.36 5.84 5.76
N LYS A 92 -5.77 6.94 5.30
CA LYS A 92 -6.48 7.96 4.52
C LYS A 92 -6.92 7.41 3.17
N THR A 93 -6.04 6.70 2.45
CA THR A 93 -6.38 6.03 1.19
C THR A 93 -7.50 5.01 1.40
N ASN A 94 -7.43 4.16 2.43
CA ASN A 94 -8.50 3.21 2.73
C ASN A 94 -9.85 3.89 2.92
N LYS A 95 -9.92 5.00 3.68
CA LYS A 95 -11.17 5.77 3.82
C LYS A 95 -11.69 6.31 2.49
N GLN A 96 -10.80 6.70 1.57
CA GLN A 96 -11.20 7.14 0.23
C GLN A 96 -11.69 5.99 -0.65
N ILE A 97 -11.08 4.80 -0.53
CA ILE A 97 -11.54 3.57 -1.18
C ILE A 97 -12.95 3.25 -0.69
N ASP A 98 -13.15 3.16 0.62
CA ASP A 98 -14.44 2.81 1.20
C ASP A 98 -15.54 3.81 0.75
N LYS A 99 -15.25 5.12 0.79
CA LYS A 99 -16.17 6.14 0.26
C LYS A 99 -16.45 6.00 -1.24
N ALA A 100 -15.45 5.61 -2.03
CA ALA A 100 -15.63 5.41 -3.47
C ALA A 100 -16.48 4.17 -3.75
N LEU A 101 -16.28 3.08 -2.99
CA LEU A 101 -17.06 1.85 -3.09
C LEU A 101 -18.53 2.10 -2.76
N ASP A 102 -18.83 2.75 -1.63
CA ASP A 102 -20.20 2.99 -1.16
C ASP A 102 -21.04 3.82 -2.15
N ALA A 103 -20.38 4.69 -2.91
CA ALA A 103 -21.05 5.61 -3.82
C ALA A 103 -20.85 5.27 -5.31
N ALA A 104 -20.19 4.15 -5.64
CA ALA A 104 -19.98 3.76 -7.03
C ALA A 104 -21.28 3.22 -7.67
N ASN A 105 -22.11 2.49 -6.92
CA ASN A 105 -23.34 1.87 -7.43
C ASN A 105 -24.55 2.10 -6.50
N PRO A 106 -24.97 3.35 -6.27
CA PRO A 106 -26.03 3.67 -5.29
C PRO A 106 -27.41 3.12 -5.67
N HIS A 107 -27.59 2.72 -6.92
CA HIS A 107 -28.82 2.11 -7.43
C HIS A 107 -28.79 0.59 -7.45
N TYR A 108 -27.76 -0.04 -6.84
CA TYR A 108 -27.71 -1.50 -6.75
C TYR A 108 -28.98 -2.03 -6.09
N GLN A 109 -29.64 -2.93 -6.81
CA GLN A 109 -30.75 -3.70 -6.26
C GLN A 109 -30.66 -5.11 -6.81
N GLN A 110 -30.56 -6.09 -5.91
CA GLN A 110 -30.51 -7.50 -6.29
C GLN A 110 -31.73 -7.85 -7.18
N GLY A 111 -31.48 -8.48 -8.32
CA GLY A 111 -32.52 -8.86 -9.29
C GLY A 111 -32.89 -7.78 -10.30
N VAL A 112 -32.53 -6.51 -10.06
CA VAL A 112 -32.66 -5.44 -11.07
C VAL A 112 -31.44 -5.49 -11.96
N HIS A 113 -31.55 -6.21 -13.09
CA HIS A 113 -30.44 -6.50 -13.98
C HIS A 113 -29.59 -5.27 -14.33
N ALA A 114 -30.25 -4.14 -14.61
CA ALA A 114 -29.61 -2.88 -14.96
C ALA A 114 -28.55 -2.40 -13.95
N TYR A 115 -28.72 -2.67 -12.65
CA TYR A 115 -27.78 -2.24 -11.61
C TYR A 115 -27.14 -3.40 -10.84
N SER A 116 -27.63 -4.63 -11.01
CA SER A 116 -27.01 -5.82 -10.44
C SER A 116 -26.06 -6.54 -11.41
N HIS A 117 -26.02 -6.15 -12.69
CA HIS A 117 -25.15 -6.71 -13.73
C HIS A 117 -24.34 -5.62 -14.48
N ASN A 118 -24.18 -4.44 -13.89
CA ASN A 118 -23.41 -3.32 -14.44
C ASN A 118 -21.95 -3.28 -13.95
N CYS A 119 -21.32 -4.42 -13.64
CA CYS A 119 -19.95 -4.47 -13.09
C CYS A 119 -18.94 -3.64 -13.87
N SER A 120 -19.06 -3.64 -15.21
CA SER A 120 -18.26 -2.83 -16.11
C SER A 120 -18.42 -1.33 -15.89
N HIS A 121 -19.60 -0.86 -15.51
CA HIS A 121 -19.90 0.54 -15.21
C HIS A 121 -19.38 0.93 -13.84
N VAL A 122 -19.55 0.04 -12.85
CA VAL A 122 -19.11 0.26 -11.48
C VAL A 122 -17.59 0.38 -11.39
N ALA A 123 -16.85 -0.46 -12.09
CA ALA A 123 -15.39 -0.38 -12.13
C ALA A 123 -14.90 0.97 -12.70
N GLN A 124 -15.60 1.52 -13.70
CA GLN A 124 -15.30 2.83 -14.27
C GLN A 124 -15.64 3.97 -13.28
N ALA A 125 -16.84 3.93 -12.71
CA ALA A 125 -17.28 4.91 -11.73
C ALA A 125 -16.33 4.96 -10.53
N TYR A 126 -15.92 3.81 -10.01
CA TYR A 126 -14.94 3.72 -8.92
C TYR A 126 -13.63 4.46 -9.27
N GLU A 127 -13.00 4.17 -10.41
CA GLU A 127 -11.73 4.81 -10.78
C GLU A 127 -11.90 6.34 -10.95
N LEU A 128 -13.00 6.78 -11.54
CA LEU A 128 -13.30 8.21 -11.69
C LEU A 128 -13.51 8.89 -10.32
N ARG A 129 -14.21 8.24 -9.38
CA ARG A 129 -14.33 8.70 -7.99
C ARG A 129 -12.99 8.76 -7.29
N ARG A 130 -12.11 7.78 -7.52
CA ARG A 130 -10.72 7.80 -7.03
C ARG A 130 -9.88 8.91 -7.67
N ARG A 131 -10.30 9.49 -8.79
CA ARG A 131 -9.73 10.70 -9.40
C ARG A 131 -10.42 12.00 -8.96
N GLY A 132 -11.36 11.92 -8.03
CA GLY A 132 -12.06 13.07 -7.46
C GLY A 132 -13.29 13.53 -8.24
N LEU A 133 -13.76 12.75 -9.21
CA LEU A 133 -14.99 13.03 -9.95
C LEU A 133 -16.18 12.47 -9.17
N ASP A 134 -17.23 13.28 -8.98
CA ASP A 134 -18.47 12.80 -8.35
C ASP A 134 -19.38 12.22 -9.43
N VAL A 135 -19.21 10.93 -9.69
CA VAL A 135 -19.98 10.17 -10.68
C VAL A 135 -20.44 8.86 -10.08
N GLU A 136 -21.48 8.30 -10.69
CA GLU A 136 -22.09 7.02 -10.30
C GLU A 136 -22.13 6.09 -11.50
N ALA A 137 -22.19 4.78 -11.26
CA ALA A 137 -22.39 3.80 -12.32
C ALA A 137 -23.77 3.96 -12.95
N GLY A 138 -23.83 4.06 -14.27
CA GLY A 138 -25.08 4.02 -15.01
C GLY A 138 -25.68 2.60 -15.06
N PRO A 139 -26.94 2.47 -15.49
CA PRO A 139 -27.56 1.18 -15.74
C PRO A 139 -26.89 0.47 -16.93
N ASP A 140 -26.72 -0.84 -16.86
CA ASP A 140 -26.29 -1.67 -18.00
C ASP A 140 -27.48 -2.31 -18.71
N SER A 141 -27.70 -1.91 -19.96
CA SER A 141 -28.74 -2.46 -20.86
C SER A 141 -28.18 -3.42 -21.91
N THR A 142 -26.87 -3.74 -21.89
CA THR A 142 -26.21 -4.56 -22.92
C THR A 142 -26.14 -6.05 -22.56
N ASN A 143 -26.69 -6.45 -21.41
CA ASN A 143 -26.56 -7.81 -20.88
C ASN A 143 -25.09 -8.22 -20.61
N GLY A 144 -24.29 -7.24 -20.18
CA GLY A 144 -22.84 -7.38 -19.99
C GLY A 144 -22.04 -6.84 -21.17
N ARG A 145 -20.93 -6.17 -20.87
CA ARG A 145 -19.99 -5.62 -21.86
C ARG A 145 -18.81 -6.54 -22.09
N ARG A 146 -18.21 -6.49 -23.28
CA ARG A 146 -16.96 -7.20 -23.55
C ARG A 146 -15.82 -6.55 -22.77
N VAL A 147 -14.90 -7.35 -22.24
CA VAL A 147 -13.71 -6.86 -21.51
C VAL A 147 -12.90 -5.84 -22.32
N ALA A 148 -12.87 -5.99 -23.65
CA ALA A 148 -12.21 -5.04 -24.55
C ALA A 148 -12.79 -3.62 -24.44
N GLU A 149 -14.12 -3.48 -24.33
CA GLU A 149 -14.79 -2.17 -24.26
C GLU A 149 -14.39 -1.38 -23.01
N LEU A 150 -14.12 -2.07 -21.90
CA LEU A 150 -13.66 -1.44 -20.66
C LEU A 150 -12.26 -0.85 -20.86
N GLY A 151 -11.36 -1.58 -21.52
CA GLY A 151 -10.01 -1.12 -21.80
C GLY A 151 -9.97 -0.01 -22.85
N GLU A 152 -10.76 -0.16 -23.91
CA GLU A 152 -10.88 0.81 -25.01
C GLU A 152 -11.33 2.18 -24.51
N ALA A 153 -12.21 2.25 -23.50
CA ALA A 153 -12.60 3.50 -22.86
C ALA A 153 -11.40 4.29 -22.30
N TRP A 154 -10.32 3.60 -21.93
CA TRP A 154 -9.07 4.21 -21.45
C TRP A 154 -7.95 4.23 -22.49
N GLY A 155 -8.24 3.85 -23.75
CA GLY A 155 -7.23 3.74 -24.80
C GLY A 155 -6.22 2.62 -24.57
N GLY A 156 -6.62 1.54 -23.89
CA GLY A 156 -5.76 0.39 -23.60
C GLY A 156 -6.45 -0.95 -23.80
N SER A 157 -5.72 -2.02 -23.51
CA SER A 157 -6.21 -3.40 -23.57
C SER A 157 -5.87 -4.14 -22.29
N PHE A 158 -6.68 -5.15 -21.97
CA PHE A 158 -6.43 -6.02 -20.83
C PHE A 158 -5.28 -7.00 -21.14
N SER A 159 -4.38 -7.18 -20.18
CA SER A 159 -3.37 -8.24 -20.18
C SER A 159 -3.95 -9.48 -19.53
N PHE A 160 -4.09 -10.57 -20.30
CA PHE A 160 -4.54 -11.86 -19.78
C PHE A 160 -3.44 -12.52 -18.94
N CYS A 161 -3.83 -13.04 -17.78
CA CYS A 161 -2.94 -13.80 -16.91
C CYS A 161 -2.81 -15.26 -17.38
N ASP A 162 -1.81 -15.97 -16.88
CA ASP A 162 -1.69 -17.41 -17.03
C ASP A 162 -2.82 -18.12 -16.29
N SER A 163 -3.83 -18.55 -17.05
CA SER A 163 -4.98 -19.30 -16.53
C SER A 163 -4.63 -20.71 -16.03
N SER A 164 -3.42 -21.21 -16.31
CA SER A 164 -2.95 -22.50 -15.79
C SER A 164 -2.38 -22.41 -14.37
N ALA A 165 -2.08 -21.19 -13.88
CA ALA A 165 -1.63 -20.96 -12.52
C ALA A 165 -2.70 -21.38 -11.49
N SER A 166 -2.27 -21.92 -10.35
CA SER A 166 -3.18 -22.42 -9.30
C SER A 166 -4.04 -21.32 -8.66
N ASP A 167 -3.60 -20.07 -8.73
CA ASP A 167 -4.32 -18.89 -8.26
C ASP A 167 -4.99 -18.09 -9.39
N VAL A 168 -5.04 -18.67 -10.59
CA VAL A 168 -5.66 -18.10 -11.80
C VAL A 168 -5.20 -16.66 -12.03
N GLY A 169 -3.90 -16.39 -11.87
CA GLY A 169 -3.30 -15.10 -12.19
C GLY A 169 -3.30 -14.06 -11.07
N ARG A 170 -3.80 -14.37 -9.86
CA ARG A 170 -3.82 -13.42 -8.73
C ARG A 170 -2.43 -12.84 -8.44
N SER A 171 -1.41 -13.68 -8.32
CA SER A 171 -0.03 -13.28 -8.06
C SER A 171 0.57 -12.42 -9.18
N GLU A 172 0.11 -12.58 -10.42
CA GLU A 172 0.52 -11.73 -11.53
C GLU A 172 -0.07 -10.33 -11.42
N VAL A 173 -1.35 -10.24 -11.05
CA VAL A 173 -1.98 -8.95 -10.77
C VAL A 173 -1.28 -8.30 -9.57
N GLU A 174 -1.03 -9.01 -8.48
CA GLU A 174 -0.31 -8.47 -7.33
C GLU A 174 1.08 -7.92 -7.70
N ARG A 175 1.80 -8.60 -8.60
CA ARG A 175 3.07 -8.13 -9.12
C ARG A 175 2.92 -6.89 -10.00
N ALA A 176 1.92 -6.85 -10.89
CA ALA A 176 1.67 -5.73 -11.80
C ALA A 176 1.26 -4.43 -11.07
N PHE A 177 0.65 -4.56 -9.89
CA PHE A 177 0.20 -3.46 -9.04
C PHE A 177 1.03 -3.32 -7.75
N GLY A 178 2.25 -3.87 -7.69
CA GLY A 178 3.08 -3.86 -6.49
C GLY A 178 3.57 -2.47 -6.04
N GLU A 179 3.56 -1.49 -6.95
CA GLU A 179 3.97 -0.12 -6.66
C GLU A 179 2.90 0.63 -5.83
N PRO A 180 3.28 1.37 -4.77
CA PRO A 180 2.34 2.18 -4.01
C PRO A 180 1.55 3.15 -4.87
N GLY A 181 0.22 3.12 -4.76
CA GLY A 181 -0.67 4.00 -5.53
C GLY A 181 -1.07 3.48 -6.92
N SER A 182 -0.56 2.33 -7.38
CA SER A 182 -1.07 1.70 -8.62
C SER A 182 -2.56 1.38 -8.50
N ARG A 183 -3.31 1.58 -9.60
CA ARG A 183 -4.76 1.36 -9.65
C ARG A 183 -5.19 0.84 -11.01
N GLY A 184 -6.19 -0.02 -11.02
CA GLY A 184 -6.68 -0.57 -12.27
C GLY A 184 -7.93 -1.42 -12.14
N MET A 185 -8.24 -2.12 -13.22
CA MET A 185 -9.36 -3.07 -13.27
C MET A 185 -8.83 -4.49 -13.42
N VAL A 186 -9.55 -5.42 -12.82
CA VAL A 186 -9.42 -6.85 -13.03
C VAL A 186 -10.72 -7.34 -13.66
N ALA A 187 -10.60 -8.16 -14.69
CA ALA A 187 -11.72 -8.87 -15.29
C ALA A 187 -11.52 -10.37 -15.13
N VAL A 188 -12.59 -11.09 -14.86
CA VAL A 188 -12.58 -12.54 -14.71
C VAL A 188 -13.72 -13.16 -15.50
N ALA A 189 -13.46 -14.35 -16.04
CA ALA A 189 -14.52 -15.24 -16.54
C ALA A 189 -14.71 -16.37 -15.53
N TRP A 190 -15.95 -16.65 -15.16
CA TRP A 190 -16.26 -17.65 -14.13
C TRP A 190 -16.21 -19.08 -14.67
N LYS A 191 -15.93 -20.04 -13.79
CA LYS A 191 -16.01 -21.49 -14.10
C LYS A 191 -17.40 -21.91 -14.58
N ASN A 192 -18.45 -21.29 -14.01
CA ASN A 192 -19.85 -21.63 -14.27
C ASN A 192 -20.54 -20.71 -15.29
N GLY A 193 -19.76 -19.94 -16.06
CA GLY A 193 -20.29 -19.03 -17.09
C GLY A 193 -20.48 -17.59 -16.60
N GLY A 194 -20.55 -16.66 -17.55
CA GLY A 194 -20.49 -15.23 -17.28
C GLY A 194 -19.08 -14.72 -16.95
N GLY A 195 -19.01 -13.45 -16.56
CA GLY A 195 -17.79 -12.79 -16.15
C GLY A 195 -18.08 -11.62 -15.24
N HIS A 196 -17.03 -10.98 -14.75
CA HIS A 196 -17.11 -9.87 -13.82
C HIS A 196 -15.93 -8.93 -13.96
N ALA A 197 -16.13 -7.67 -13.62
CA ALA A 197 -15.09 -6.66 -13.56
C ALA A 197 -15.10 -6.01 -12.18
N PHE A 198 -13.93 -5.87 -11.58
CA PHE A 198 -13.74 -5.27 -10.26
C PHE A 198 -12.41 -4.51 -10.23
N THR A 199 -12.12 -3.84 -9.11
CA THR A 199 -11.00 -2.91 -9.01
C THR A 199 -9.84 -3.50 -8.22
N VAL A 200 -8.63 -3.14 -8.62
CA VAL A 200 -7.39 -3.35 -7.87
C VAL A 200 -6.73 -2.01 -7.53
N GLU A 201 -6.27 -1.85 -6.29
CA GLU A 201 -5.53 -0.66 -5.83
C GLU A 201 -4.44 -1.05 -4.82
N ASN A 202 -3.26 -0.46 -4.95
CA ASN A 202 -2.18 -0.63 -3.98
C ASN A 202 -2.24 0.45 -2.89
N VAL A 203 -2.42 0.00 -1.64
CA VAL A 203 -2.47 0.87 -0.47
C VAL A 203 -1.22 0.64 0.39
N GLY A 204 -0.27 1.57 0.29
CA GLY A 204 0.92 1.56 1.15
C GLY A 204 1.79 0.30 1.02
N GLY A 205 1.85 -0.29 -0.18
CA GLY A 205 2.59 -1.52 -0.47
C GLY A 205 1.76 -2.81 -0.41
N ARG A 206 0.45 -2.72 -0.12
CA ARG A 206 -0.46 -3.87 -0.13
C ARG A 206 -1.48 -3.72 -1.26
N VAL A 207 -1.48 -4.68 -2.19
CA VAL A 207 -2.50 -4.78 -3.23
C VAL A 207 -3.84 -5.21 -2.61
N ARG A 208 -4.89 -4.46 -2.91
CA ARG A 208 -6.27 -4.75 -2.51
C ARG A 208 -7.11 -5.00 -3.76
N PHE A 209 -7.99 -5.98 -3.67
CA PHE A 209 -9.03 -6.24 -4.64
C PHE A 209 -10.36 -5.82 -4.03
N VAL A 210 -11.08 -4.92 -4.67
CA VAL A 210 -12.33 -4.34 -4.14
C VAL A 210 -13.40 -4.31 -5.22
N ASP A 211 -14.65 -4.43 -4.81
CA ASP A 211 -15.79 -4.48 -5.71
C ASP A 211 -16.95 -3.68 -5.12
N GLY A 212 -17.27 -2.57 -5.77
CA GLY A 212 -18.35 -1.67 -5.40
C GLY A 212 -19.70 -2.04 -6.00
N GLN A 213 -19.78 -3.15 -6.75
CA GLN A 213 -21.04 -3.51 -7.41
C GLN A 213 -22.12 -3.90 -6.41
N PRO A 214 -21.90 -4.86 -5.47
CA PRO A 214 -22.93 -5.24 -4.52
C PRO A 214 -23.11 -4.20 -3.40
N THR A 215 -24.26 -4.28 -2.73
CA THR A 215 -24.51 -3.58 -1.47
C THR A 215 -24.77 -4.61 -0.36
N PRO A 216 -23.92 -4.69 0.69
CA PRO A 216 -22.72 -3.88 0.93
C PRO A 216 -21.58 -4.20 -0.06
N PRO A 217 -20.64 -3.26 -0.30
CA PRO A 217 -19.47 -3.51 -1.14
C PRO A 217 -18.57 -4.63 -0.61
N VAL A 218 -17.87 -5.31 -1.52
CA VAL A 218 -16.88 -6.34 -1.17
C VAL A 218 -15.52 -5.67 -1.04
N THR A 219 -15.04 -5.53 0.20
CA THR A 219 -13.77 -4.86 0.52
C THR A 219 -12.53 -5.74 0.36
N ASP A 220 -12.74 -7.03 0.09
CA ASP A 220 -11.72 -8.02 -0.29
C ASP A 220 -12.29 -9.04 -1.29
N ALA A 221 -12.12 -8.72 -2.58
CA ALA A 221 -12.56 -9.53 -3.71
C ALA A 221 -11.51 -10.57 -4.16
N SER A 222 -10.42 -10.79 -3.39
CA SER A 222 -9.35 -11.72 -3.79
C SER A 222 -9.83 -13.16 -3.97
N HIS A 223 -10.90 -13.55 -3.30
CA HIS A 223 -11.50 -14.88 -3.44
C HIS A 223 -12.10 -15.13 -4.84
N TYR A 224 -12.42 -14.09 -5.62
CA TYR A 224 -12.94 -14.23 -6.98
C TYR A 224 -12.02 -15.02 -7.90
N PHE A 225 -10.70 -14.92 -7.71
CA PHE A 225 -9.73 -15.69 -8.49
C PHE A 225 -9.94 -17.21 -8.34
N SER A 226 -10.37 -17.69 -7.16
CA SER A 226 -10.66 -19.13 -6.95
C SER A 226 -11.91 -19.61 -7.71
N LEU A 227 -12.82 -18.69 -8.04
CA LEU A 227 -14.07 -18.94 -8.77
C LEU A 227 -13.89 -18.76 -10.30
N ALA A 228 -12.81 -18.09 -10.70
CA ALA A 228 -12.50 -17.79 -12.08
C ALA A 228 -11.86 -18.98 -12.80
N LYS A 229 -12.07 -19.05 -14.12
CA LYS A 229 -11.30 -19.90 -15.04
C LYS A 229 -10.18 -19.12 -15.74
N VAL A 230 -10.36 -17.81 -15.90
CA VAL A 230 -9.44 -16.89 -16.58
C VAL A 230 -9.55 -15.55 -15.89
N SER A 231 -8.42 -14.86 -15.72
CA SER A 231 -8.35 -13.46 -15.31
C SER A 231 -7.55 -12.62 -16.31
N ALA A 232 -7.79 -11.32 -16.27
CA ALA A 232 -7.02 -10.32 -16.97
C ALA A 232 -7.03 -9.02 -16.17
N PHE A 233 -6.06 -8.13 -16.41
CA PHE A 233 -6.02 -6.83 -15.74
C PHE A 233 -5.61 -5.71 -16.70
N ILE A 234 -5.89 -4.46 -16.32
CA ILE A 234 -5.40 -3.26 -16.98
C ILE A 234 -5.01 -2.22 -15.93
N ARG A 235 -3.82 -1.62 -16.05
CA ARG A 235 -3.44 -0.43 -15.26
C ARG A 235 -4.17 0.80 -15.82
N LEU A 236 -4.74 1.59 -14.92
CA LEU A 236 -5.42 2.83 -15.27
C LEU A 236 -4.67 4.05 -14.72
N ASP A 237 -3.88 3.88 -13.67
CA ASP A 237 -3.11 4.95 -13.04
C ASP A 237 -2.11 5.63 -13.99
N ASP A 238 -1.66 4.95 -15.04
CA ASP A 238 -0.80 5.47 -16.10
C ASP A 238 -1.58 6.10 -17.28
N LYS A 239 -2.91 6.09 -17.25
CA LYS A 239 -3.77 6.54 -18.35
C LYS A 239 -4.43 7.89 -18.05
N PRO A 240 -4.56 8.76 -19.06
CA PRO A 240 -5.34 9.99 -18.92
C PRO A 240 -6.81 9.65 -18.64
N THR A 241 -7.49 10.52 -17.90
CA THR A 241 -8.93 10.39 -17.70
C THR A 241 -9.65 10.51 -19.04
N PRO A 242 -10.52 9.56 -19.42
CA PRO A 242 -11.22 9.62 -20.70
C PRO A 242 -12.17 10.81 -20.78
N SER A 243 -12.53 11.19 -22.00
CA SER A 243 -13.50 12.26 -22.21
C SER A 243 -14.89 11.87 -21.68
N LYS A 244 -15.72 12.86 -21.31
CA LYS A 244 -17.11 12.61 -20.90
C LYS A 244 -17.89 11.82 -21.95
N LYS A 245 -17.67 12.10 -23.25
CA LYS A 245 -18.30 11.37 -24.36
C LYS A 245 -17.90 9.89 -24.39
N THR A 246 -16.64 9.59 -24.08
CA THR A 246 -16.15 8.20 -24.01
C THR A 246 -16.77 7.44 -22.84
N LEU A 247 -17.04 8.14 -21.73
CA LEU A 247 -17.56 7.55 -20.50
C LEU A 247 -19.09 7.52 -20.42
N GLU A 248 -19.79 8.30 -21.24
CA GLU A 248 -21.25 8.38 -21.30
C GLU A 248 -21.97 7.02 -21.28
N PRO A 249 -21.47 5.94 -21.93
CA PRO A 249 -22.12 4.64 -21.86
C PRO A 249 -22.01 3.94 -20.49
N PHE A 250 -21.13 4.39 -19.60
CA PHE A 250 -20.80 3.74 -18.33
C PHE A 250 -21.29 4.50 -17.09
N ILE A 251 -21.35 5.83 -17.14
CA ILE A 251 -21.60 6.66 -15.96
C ILE A 251 -22.95 7.38 -16.05
N ALA A 252 -23.60 7.51 -14.89
CA ALA A 252 -24.70 8.46 -14.71
C ALA A 252 -24.11 9.82 -14.29
N SER A 253 -24.75 10.89 -14.75
CA SER A 253 -24.41 12.28 -14.44
C SER A 253 -25.32 12.87 -13.38
#